data_AF-A0A3D2C7B4-F1
#
_entry.id   AF-A0A3D2C7B4-F1
#
_cell.length_a   1.000
_cell.length_b   1.000
_cell.length_c   1.000
_cell.angle_alpha   90.00
_cell.angle_beta   90.00
_cell.angle_gamma   90.00
#
_symmetry.space_group_name_H-M   'P 1'
#
loop_
_entity.id
_entity.type
_entity.pdbx_description
1 polymer ?
#
loop_
_entity_poly.entity_id
_entity_poly.type
_entity_poly.pdbx_seq_one_letter_code
_entity_poly.pdbx_strand_id
1 'polypeptide(L)'
;DGVCTAYNEIYGHWASNKGGGGSHITGGGGEHAGGATDGDSWTGGTATPPYAGSTYGDATLTTMFYGSGGGGVWNGGSDTPGENPGPGGDGGGIILIGADTLSATDAESITSFGGTTIHWASGSWTYGAGGGAGGSIWLQVDSLTLGTNAVDASGGFGEATHIRHGGDGGEGRVRIDCVTCNGATWGTASAEAALDAMAEPDPGYTEQPE
;
A
#
# COMPACT_ATOMS: atom_id res chain seq x y z
N ASP A 1 12.01 -16.55 11.62
CA ASP A 1 13.47 -16.34 11.48
C ASP A 1 13.76 -15.98 10.01
N GLY A 2 13.06 -14.96 9.51
CA GLY A 2 12.97 -14.67 8.08
C GLY A 2 14.10 -13.74 7.66
N VAL A 3 15.10 -14.29 6.98
CA VAL A 3 16.18 -13.52 6.38
C VAL A 3 15.60 -12.63 5.29
N CYS A 4 15.59 -11.31 5.51
CA CYS A 4 15.34 -10.33 4.47
C CYS A 4 16.63 -10.22 3.63
N THR A 5 16.69 -10.94 2.52
CA THR A 5 17.88 -10.95 1.65
C THR A 5 17.81 -9.83 0.62
N ALA A 6 18.62 -8.82 0.84
CA ALA A 6 18.95 -7.73 -0.07
C ALA A 6 19.66 -8.21 -1.36
N TYR A 7 19.57 -7.37 -2.40
CA TYR A 7 20.30 -7.32 -3.68
C TYR A 7 21.29 -8.44 -4.03
N ASN A 8 21.08 -9.13 -5.15
CA ASN A 8 22.05 -10.09 -5.70
C ASN A 8 22.87 -9.46 -6.84
N GLU A 9 24.10 -9.03 -6.52
CA GLU A 9 25.04 -8.40 -7.45
C GLU A 9 25.50 -9.31 -8.61
N ILE A 10 25.40 -10.64 -8.48
CA ILE A 10 25.90 -11.59 -9.51
C ILE A 10 24.94 -11.69 -10.70
N TYR A 11 23.64 -11.51 -10.48
CA TYR A 11 22.62 -11.60 -11.52
C TYR A 11 22.03 -10.26 -11.92
N GLY A 12 22.36 -9.15 -11.24
CA GLY A 12 21.83 -7.83 -11.57
C GLY A 12 20.31 -7.70 -11.36
N HIS A 13 19.73 -8.57 -10.52
CA HIS A 13 18.30 -8.62 -10.28
C HIS A 13 18.01 -8.78 -8.78
N TRP A 14 16.96 -8.09 -8.33
CA TRP A 14 16.29 -8.37 -7.06
C TRP A 14 15.60 -9.73 -7.21
N ALA A 15 15.82 -10.68 -6.29
CA ALA A 15 14.90 -11.80 -6.19
C ALA A 15 13.50 -11.24 -5.96
N SER A 16 12.45 -11.82 -6.56
CA SER A 16 11.08 -11.35 -6.39
C SER A 16 10.73 -11.24 -4.90
N ASN A 17 10.73 -10.02 -4.37
CA ASN A 17 10.12 -9.74 -3.08
C ASN A 17 8.62 -9.78 -3.32
N LYS A 18 7.93 -10.73 -2.69
CA LYS A 18 6.46 -10.74 -2.69
C LYS A 18 6.01 -9.47 -1.98
N GLY A 19 5.55 -8.49 -2.73
CA GLY A 19 5.07 -7.20 -2.25
C GLY A 19 6.11 -6.20 -1.77
N GLY A 20 7.19 -6.60 -1.09
CA GLY A 20 8.15 -5.62 -0.55
C GLY A 20 8.85 -4.80 -1.64
N GLY A 21 8.92 -3.47 -1.48
CA GLY A 21 9.65 -2.59 -2.38
C GLY A 21 11.17 -2.86 -2.36
N GLY A 22 11.82 -2.78 -3.51
CA GLY A 22 13.27 -2.97 -3.62
C GLY A 22 14.06 -1.84 -2.93
N SER A 23 15.07 -2.17 -2.13
CA SER A 23 15.90 -1.20 -1.42
C SER A 23 17.28 -1.05 -2.05
N HIS A 24 17.49 -0.02 -2.88
CA HIS A 24 18.78 0.31 -3.50
C HIS A 24 19.26 1.69 -3.04
N ILE A 25 19.93 2.44 -3.93
CA ILE A 25 20.21 3.86 -3.73
C ILE A 25 18.92 4.67 -3.56
N THR A 26 17.90 4.39 -4.37
CA THR A 26 16.50 4.79 -4.18
C THR A 26 15.67 3.60 -3.69
N GLY A 27 14.51 3.85 -3.11
CA GLY A 27 13.55 2.81 -2.72
C GLY A 27 12.39 2.67 -3.71
N GLY A 28 11.99 1.44 -4.04
CA GLY A 28 10.75 1.15 -4.76
C GLY A 28 9.55 1.05 -3.81
N GLY A 29 8.33 1.24 -4.32
CA GLY A 29 7.11 1.10 -3.53
C GLY A 29 6.83 -0.33 -3.12
N GLY A 30 6.24 -0.53 -1.94
CA GLY A 30 5.60 -1.80 -1.60
C GLY A 30 4.35 -2.00 -2.45
N GLU A 31 3.98 -3.24 -2.79
CA GLU A 31 2.86 -3.54 -3.68
C GLU A 31 1.94 -4.58 -3.06
N HIS A 32 0.63 -4.37 -3.02
CA HIS A 32 -0.34 -5.40 -2.63
C HIS A 32 -1.34 -5.69 -3.78
N ALA A 33 -2.34 -4.84 -4.02
CA ALA A 33 -3.42 -5.09 -4.98
C ALA A 33 -3.21 -4.48 -6.37
N GLY A 34 -2.13 -3.73 -6.57
CA GLY A 34 -1.77 -2.99 -7.78
C GLY A 34 -1.46 -1.52 -7.45
N GLY A 35 -0.81 -0.83 -8.39
CA GLY A 35 -0.61 0.63 -8.33
C GLY A 35 0.72 1.07 -7.74
N ALA A 36 1.55 0.16 -7.22
CA ALA A 36 2.89 0.53 -6.77
C ALA A 36 3.76 0.99 -7.93
N THR A 37 4.70 1.89 -7.63
CA THR A 37 5.63 2.41 -8.64
C THR A 37 7.08 2.08 -8.28
N ASP A 38 7.88 1.90 -9.33
CA ASP A 38 9.34 1.81 -9.19
C ASP A 38 9.85 3.16 -8.67
N GLY A 39 10.96 3.14 -7.92
CA GLY A 39 11.67 4.38 -7.62
C GLY A 39 12.46 4.88 -8.83
N ASP A 40 13.08 6.05 -8.73
CA ASP A 40 13.89 6.59 -9.81
C ASP A 40 15.22 5.85 -9.98
N SER A 41 15.73 5.83 -11.22
CA SER A 41 17.09 5.41 -11.50
C SER A 41 18.11 6.33 -10.82
N TRP A 42 19.07 5.77 -10.07
CA TRP A 42 20.05 6.56 -9.32
C TRP A 42 21.00 7.39 -10.20
N THR A 43 21.20 7.00 -11.45
CA THR A 43 21.97 7.76 -12.46
C THR A 43 21.09 8.66 -13.33
N GLY A 44 19.78 8.65 -13.15
CA GLY A 44 18.84 9.38 -14.01
C GLY A 44 18.55 8.71 -15.34
N GLY A 45 18.54 7.38 -15.38
CA GLY A 45 17.96 6.61 -16.48
C GLY A 45 18.88 5.58 -17.13
N THR A 46 20.16 5.52 -16.76
CA THR A 46 21.09 4.50 -17.30
C THR A 46 21.22 3.27 -16.42
N ALA A 47 20.95 3.40 -15.12
CA ALA A 47 20.86 2.27 -14.19
C ALA A 47 19.42 1.79 -14.07
N THR A 48 19.23 0.48 -13.87
CA THR A 48 17.91 -0.09 -13.57
C THR A 48 17.35 0.54 -12.29
N PRO A 49 16.11 1.08 -12.31
CA PRO A 49 15.48 1.61 -11.12
C PRO A 49 15.17 0.52 -10.08
N PRO A 50 15.01 0.87 -8.79
CA PRO A 50 14.55 -0.08 -7.78
C PRO A 50 13.11 -0.50 -8.08
N TYR A 51 12.90 -1.80 -8.17
CA TYR A 51 11.61 -2.39 -8.53
C TYR A 51 10.59 -2.20 -7.41
N ALA A 52 9.36 -1.82 -7.77
CA ALA A 52 8.19 -1.94 -6.92
C ALA A 52 7.95 -3.41 -6.56
N GLY A 53 7.26 -3.70 -5.47
CA GLY A 53 6.86 -5.06 -5.19
C GLY A 53 6.04 -5.69 -6.32
N SER A 54 5.97 -7.03 -6.37
CA SER A 54 4.97 -7.71 -7.21
C SER A 54 3.64 -7.84 -6.49
N THR A 55 2.53 -7.67 -7.22
CA THR A 55 1.15 -7.92 -6.73
C THR A 55 1.03 -9.26 -6.04
N TYR A 56 0.37 -9.28 -4.89
CA TYR A 56 0.14 -10.49 -4.11
C TYR A 56 -1.22 -10.44 -3.39
N GLY A 57 -1.45 -11.46 -2.56
CA GLY A 57 -2.66 -11.61 -1.77
C GLY A 57 -3.77 -12.31 -2.54
N ASP A 58 -4.97 -12.26 -1.96
CA ASP A 58 -6.18 -12.86 -2.53
C ASP A 58 -7.22 -11.77 -2.79
N ALA A 59 -7.69 -11.68 -4.02
CA ALA A 59 -8.68 -10.70 -4.44
C ALA A 59 -10.03 -10.85 -3.74
N THR A 60 -10.36 -12.06 -3.29
CA THR A 60 -11.62 -12.34 -2.58
C THR A 60 -11.49 -12.21 -1.06
N LEU A 61 -10.29 -11.90 -0.54
CA LEU A 61 -9.96 -11.87 0.88
C LEU A 61 -10.31 -13.16 1.66
N THR A 62 -10.40 -14.33 1.00
CA THR A 62 -10.52 -15.61 1.73
C THR A 62 -9.27 -15.90 2.58
N THR A 63 -8.15 -15.29 2.20
CA THR A 63 -7.00 -15.07 3.08
C THR A 63 -6.66 -13.57 3.07
N MET A 64 -6.63 -12.95 4.25
CA MET A 64 -6.24 -11.55 4.42
C MET A 64 -4.73 -11.44 4.58
N PHE A 65 -4.14 -10.40 3.99
CA PHE A 65 -2.71 -10.12 4.06
C PHE A 65 -2.46 -8.71 4.58
N TYR A 66 -1.36 -8.53 5.32
CA TYR A 66 -0.82 -7.21 5.58
C TYR A 66 -0.39 -6.57 4.26
N GLY A 67 -0.42 -5.24 4.21
CA GLY A 67 0.32 -4.49 3.20
C GLY A 67 1.82 -4.69 3.41
N SER A 68 2.59 -4.60 2.33
CA SER A 68 4.04 -4.73 2.35
C SER A 68 4.71 -3.38 2.53
N GLY A 69 5.87 -3.35 3.18
CA GLY A 69 6.67 -2.12 3.29
C GLY A 69 7.33 -1.71 1.97
N GLY A 70 7.64 -0.42 1.87
CA GLY A 70 8.46 0.16 0.80
C GLY A 70 9.96 -0.08 1.00
N GLY A 71 10.72 0.11 -0.07
CA GLY A 71 12.17 0.00 -0.05
C GLY A 71 12.80 1.17 0.71
N GLY A 72 13.72 0.88 1.63
CA GLY A 72 14.56 1.90 2.26
C GLY A 72 15.56 2.51 1.28
N VAL A 73 16.11 3.66 1.66
CA VAL A 73 17.13 4.40 0.90
C VAL A 73 18.54 4.05 1.42
N TRP A 74 19.51 3.92 0.51
CA TRP A 74 20.91 3.70 0.86
C TRP A 74 21.54 4.91 1.57
N ASN A 75 22.40 4.67 2.57
CA ASN A 75 23.30 5.71 3.06
C ASN A 75 24.55 5.80 2.18
N GLY A 76 24.69 6.88 1.42
CA GLY A 76 25.77 7.05 0.47
C GLY A 76 27.08 7.64 0.96
N GLY A 77 27.14 8.00 2.24
CA GLY A 77 28.25 8.71 2.85
C GLY A 77 28.95 7.95 3.95
N SER A 78 29.99 8.59 4.51
CA SER A 78 30.66 8.16 5.72
C SER A 78 29.87 8.60 6.95
N ASP A 79 28.72 7.98 7.25
CA ASP A 79 27.86 8.19 8.45
C ASP A 79 28.01 9.60 9.08
N THR A 80 27.85 10.66 8.28
CA THR A 80 28.05 11.99 8.82
C THR A 80 26.78 12.43 9.55
N PRO A 81 26.89 13.11 10.70
CA PRO A 81 25.71 13.55 11.44
C PRO A 81 24.82 14.45 10.57
N GLY A 82 23.60 13.98 10.25
CA GLY A 82 22.62 14.72 9.43
C GLY A 82 22.13 13.97 8.19
N GLU A 83 22.80 12.89 7.78
CA GLU A 83 22.25 11.94 6.81
C GLU A 83 21.12 11.16 7.51
N ASN A 84 19.92 11.12 6.91
CA ASN A 84 18.77 10.40 7.46
C ASN A 84 18.38 9.19 6.59
N PRO A 85 19.34 8.31 6.23
CA PRO A 85 19.01 7.08 5.54
C PRO A 85 18.02 6.33 6.42
N GLY A 86 16.88 6.01 5.85
CA GLY A 86 15.75 5.53 6.62
C GLY A 86 14.95 4.49 5.88
N PRO A 87 14.04 3.83 6.62
CA PRO A 87 13.19 2.82 6.06
C PRO A 87 12.27 3.40 4.97
N GLY A 88 11.79 2.52 4.11
CA GLY A 88 10.60 2.82 3.33
C GLY A 88 9.37 2.91 4.24
N GLY A 89 8.24 3.26 3.66
CA GLY A 89 6.97 3.29 4.36
C GLY A 89 6.57 1.91 4.88
N ASP A 90 5.95 1.87 6.06
CA ASP A 90 5.40 0.64 6.62
C ASP A 90 4.19 0.16 5.80
N GLY A 91 3.95 -1.15 5.75
CA GLY A 91 2.75 -1.68 5.11
C GLY A 91 1.51 -1.56 5.99
N GLY A 92 0.33 -1.43 5.36
CA GLY A 92 -0.95 -1.36 6.05
C GLY A 92 -1.31 -2.64 6.82
N GLY A 93 -2.19 -2.48 7.81
CA GLY A 93 -2.66 -3.56 8.68
C GLY A 93 -3.70 -4.50 8.05
N ILE A 94 -4.43 -5.21 8.91
CA ILE A 94 -5.62 -5.96 8.54
C ILE A 94 -6.76 -5.49 9.45
N ILE A 95 -7.92 -5.19 8.87
CA ILE A 95 -9.16 -4.89 9.59
C ILE A 95 -10.22 -5.90 9.18
N LEU A 96 -10.85 -6.54 10.16
CA LEU A 96 -12.03 -7.39 9.99
C LEU A 96 -13.11 -6.94 10.97
N ILE A 97 -14.28 -6.56 10.45
CA ILE A 97 -15.43 -6.15 11.28
C ILE A 97 -16.64 -7.00 10.90
N GLY A 98 -17.17 -7.72 11.88
CA GLY A 98 -18.47 -8.41 11.80
C GLY A 98 -19.49 -7.72 12.72
N ALA A 99 -20.64 -7.30 12.21
CA ALA A 99 -21.65 -6.61 13.02
C ALA A 99 -23.08 -6.66 12.43
N ASP A 100 -24.11 -6.68 13.27
CA ASP A 100 -25.50 -6.50 12.80
C ASP A 100 -25.72 -5.09 12.22
N THR A 101 -25.02 -4.09 12.76
CA THR A 101 -25.10 -2.71 12.28
C THR A 101 -23.75 -2.02 12.43
N LEU A 102 -23.28 -1.40 11.35
CA LEU A 102 -22.07 -0.57 11.35
C LEU A 102 -22.40 0.79 10.73
N SER A 103 -22.02 1.86 11.45
CA SER A 103 -22.17 3.24 10.98
C SER A 103 -20.83 3.95 11.06
N ALA A 104 -20.32 4.41 9.92
CA ALA A 104 -19.11 5.22 9.83
C ALA A 104 -19.29 6.28 8.73
N THR A 105 -19.70 7.48 9.13
CA THR A 105 -20.15 8.53 8.21
C THR A 105 -19.06 9.52 7.82
N ASP A 106 -17.98 9.57 8.58
CA ASP A 106 -16.85 10.45 8.31
C ASP A 106 -15.87 9.74 7.36
N ALA A 107 -15.19 10.51 6.51
CA ALA A 107 -14.11 9.98 5.67
C ALA A 107 -13.00 9.39 6.55
N GLU A 108 -12.29 8.37 6.03
CA GLU A 108 -11.17 7.73 6.72
C GLU A 108 -11.53 7.16 8.11
N SER A 109 -12.78 6.73 8.30
CA SER A 109 -13.23 6.13 9.56
C SER A 109 -12.67 4.72 9.79
N ILE A 110 -12.44 3.96 8.72
CA ILE A 110 -11.93 2.58 8.75
C ILE A 110 -10.74 2.52 7.82
N THR A 111 -9.53 2.57 8.37
CA THR A 111 -8.33 2.77 7.55
C THR A 111 -7.22 1.78 7.79
N SER A 112 -6.59 1.36 6.70
CA SER A 112 -5.46 0.46 6.69
C SER A 112 -4.43 0.92 5.65
N PHE A 113 -4.03 2.18 5.75
CA PHE A 113 -3.09 2.83 4.85
C PHE A 113 -1.69 2.22 4.84
N GLY A 114 -1.05 2.28 3.68
CA GLY A 114 0.39 2.22 3.58
C GLY A 114 1.04 3.48 4.15
N GLY A 115 2.17 3.32 4.82
CA GLY A 115 2.95 4.42 5.37
C GLY A 115 3.57 5.27 4.26
N THR A 116 3.38 6.59 4.36
CA THR A 116 4.18 7.56 3.59
C THR A 116 5.54 7.72 4.26
N THR A 117 6.62 7.77 3.49
CA THR A 117 7.98 7.99 4.02
C THR A 117 8.52 9.36 3.67
N ILE A 118 9.22 9.98 4.62
CA ILE A 118 9.99 11.22 4.42
C ILE A 118 11.49 10.94 4.32
N HIS A 119 11.89 9.68 4.32
CA HIS A 119 13.29 9.29 4.40
C HIS A 119 13.98 9.43 3.06
N TRP A 120 15.16 10.03 3.10
CA TRP A 120 15.99 10.30 1.94
C TRP A 120 17.47 10.29 2.34
N ALA A 121 18.35 10.19 1.36
CA ALA A 121 19.79 10.24 1.56
C ALA A 121 20.51 11.01 0.45
N SER A 122 21.73 11.45 0.75
CA SER A 122 22.63 12.13 -0.19
C SER A 122 23.71 11.20 -0.74
N GLY A 123 24.17 11.50 -1.95
CA GLY A 123 25.34 10.92 -2.60
C GLY A 123 25.77 11.81 -3.77
N SER A 124 25.88 11.25 -4.99
CA SER A 124 26.06 12.09 -6.19
C SER A 124 24.81 12.96 -6.48
N TRP A 125 23.66 12.53 -5.97
CA TRP A 125 22.37 13.22 -5.99
C TRP A 125 21.67 13.04 -4.64
N THR A 126 20.42 13.48 -4.54
CA THR A 126 19.53 13.13 -3.43
C THR A 126 18.56 12.03 -3.87
N TYR A 127 18.27 11.10 -2.97
CA TYR A 127 17.54 9.87 -3.26
C TYR A 127 16.46 9.63 -2.21
N GLY A 128 15.24 9.30 -2.64
CA GLY A 128 14.10 9.00 -1.79
C GLY A 128 13.90 7.52 -1.49
N ALA A 129 13.32 7.23 -0.32
CA ALA A 129 12.79 5.91 0.05
C ALA A 129 11.38 5.70 -0.51
N GLY A 130 10.96 4.45 -0.70
CA GLY A 130 9.65 4.11 -1.26
C GLY A 130 8.55 4.00 -0.20
N GLY A 131 7.31 4.28 -0.59
CA GLY A 131 6.11 4.17 0.25
C GLY A 131 5.65 2.73 0.47
N GLY A 132 4.92 2.49 1.55
CA GLY A 132 4.35 1.17 1.87
C GLY A 132 3.00 0.94 1.17
N ALA A 133 2.63 -0.32 0.97
CA ALA A 133 1.35 -0.68 0.37
C ALA A 133 0.21 -0.63 1.41
N GLY A 134 -1.00 -0.38 0.92
CA GLY A 134 -2.22 -0.53 1.69
C GLY A 134 -2.50 -1.96 2.15
N GLY A 135 -3.26 -2.09 3.23
CA GLY A 135 -3.57 -3.36 3.89
C GLY A 135 -4.84 -4.05 3.39
N SER A 136 -5.41 -4.94 4.20
CA SER A 136 -6.68 -5.62 3.89
C SER A 136 -7.79 -5.15 4.82
N ILE A 137 -8.95 -4.80 4.27
CA ILE A 137 -10.15 -4.45 5.04
C ILE A 137 -11.29 -5.37 4.60
N TRP A 138 -11.95 -6.03 5.55
CA TRP A 138 -13.16 -6.80 5.31
C TRP A 138 -14.26 -6.41 6.30
N LEU A 139 -15.39 -5.96 5.77
CA LEU A 139 -16.60 -5.66 6.52
C LEU A 139 -17.66 -6.72 6.20
N GLN A 140 -18.22 -7.36 7.21
CA GLN A 140 -19.34 -8.29 7.10
C GLN A 140 -20.49 -7.80 7.99
N VAL A 141 -21.50 -7.16 7.40
CA VAL A 141 -22.47 -6.35 8.13
C VAL A 141 -23.90 -6.48 7.62
N ASP A 142 -24.90 -6.71 8.47
CA ASP A 142 -26.29 -6.73 7.98
C ASP A 142 -26.75 -5.34 7.50
N SER A 143 -26.72 -4.34 8.39
CA SER A 143 -27.10 -2.95 8.09
C SER A 143 -25.89 -2.02 8.11
N LEU A 144 -25.38 -1.69 6.92
CA LEU A 144 -24.23 -0.83 6.74
C LEU A 144 -24.65 0.62 6.41
N THR A 145 -24.11 1.58 7.14
CA THR A 145 -24.19 3.01 6.82
C THR A 145 -22.80 3.59 6.73
N LEU A 146 -22.36 3.94 5.52
CA LEU A 146 -21.05 4.55 5.30
C LEU A 146 -21.16 5.90 4.59
N GLY A 147 -20.28 6.81 4.97
CA GLY A 147 -20.02 8.05 4.24
C GLY A 147 -19.16 7.79 3.00
N THR A 148 -19.05 8.80 2.13
CA THR A 148 -18.08 8.79 1.03
C THR A 148 -16.66 8.68 1.59
N ASN A 149 -15.83 7.81 1.00
CA ASN A 149 -14.45 7.54 1.43
C ASN A 149 -14.31 7.16 2.92
N ALA A 150 -15.33 6.55 3.53
CA ALA A 150 -15.27 6.12 4.92
C ALA A 150 -14.31 4.94 5.15
N VAL A 151 -14.05 4.15 4.12
CA VAL A 151 -13.10 3.02 4.14
C VAL A 151 -11.89 3.38 3.27
N ASP A 152 -10.69 3.20 3.79
CA ASP A 152 -9.49 3.54 3.03
C ASP A 152 -8.35 2.55 3.27
N ALA A 153 -7.89 1.91 2.20
CA ALA A 153 -6.74 1.02 2.20
C ALA A 153 -5.71 1.48 1.16
N SER A 154 -5.56 2.79 0.96
CA SER A 154 -4.63 3.31 -0.03
C SER A 154 -3.15 3.11 0.30
N GLY A 155 -2.33 3.11 -0.74
CA GLY A 155 -0.87 3.09 -0.64
C GLY A 155 -0.30 4.39 -0.07
N GLY A 156 0.87 4.30 0.55
CA GLY A 156 1.60 5.46 1.04
C GLY A 156 2.53 6.05 -0.03
N PHE A 157 2.79 7.36 0.03
CA PHE A 157 3.70 8.00 -0.91
C PHE A 157 5.17 7.68 -0.61
N GLY A 158 5.95 7.51 -1.69
CA GLY A 158 7.39 7.56 -1.64
C GLY A 158 7.89 8.98 -1.42
N GLU A 159 9.16 9.10 -1.01
CA GLU A 159 9.77 10.41 -0.84
C GLU A 159 10.05 11.03 -2.22
N ALA A 160 9.44 12.17 -2.52
CA ALA A 160 9.49 12.83 -3.83
C ALA A 160 9.84 14.33 -3.77
N THR A 161 10.39 14.81 -2.65
CA THR A 161 10.84 16.21 -2.53
C THR A 161 12.29 16.42 -2.99
N HIS A 162 12.99 15.32 -3.32
CA HIS A 162 14.38 15.29 -3.75
C HIS A 162 14.55 14.92 -5.23
N ILE A 163 15.78 14.92 -5.72
CA ILE A 163 16.07 14.82 -7.17
C ILE A 163 15.67 13.46 -7.75
N ARG A 164 15.84 12.38 -6.97
CA ARG A 164 15.48 11.02 -7.35
C ARG A 164 14.42 10.53 -6.40
N HIS A 165 13.22 10.32 -6.91
CA HIS A 165 12.08 9.94 -6.09
C HIS A 165 12.18 8.47 -5.66
N GLY A 166 11.64 8.18 -4.48
CA GLY A 166 11.22 6.82 -4.15
C GLY A 166 9.89 6.50 -4.83
N GLY A 167 9.62 5.21 -5.01
CA GLY A 167 8.36 4.75 -5.58
C GLY A 167 7.22 4.79 -4.56
N ASP A 168 6.04 5.17 -5.01
CA ASP A 168 4.79 5.11 -4.24
C ASP A 168 4.34 3.67 -4.02
N GLY A 169 3.77 3.40 -2.84
CA GLY A 169 3.20 2.11 -2.51
C GLY A 169 1.87 1.84 -3.22
N GLY A 170 1.58 0.57 -3.46
CA GLY A 170 0.35 0.11 -4.11
C GLY A 170 -0.84 0.07 -3.16
N GLU A 171 -2.00 -0.03 -3.77
CA GLU A 171 -3.29 -0.09 -3.11
C GLU A 171 -3.46 -1.37 -2.28
N GLY A 172 -4.25 -1.28 -1.23
CA GLY A 172 -4.71 -2.40 -0.43
C GLY A 172 -5.89 -3.15 -1.06
N ARG A 173 -6.58 -3.96 -0.26
CA ARG A 173 -7.80 -4.64 -0.67
C ARG A 173 -8.91 -4.32 0.31
N VAL A 174 -10.07 -3.97 -0.20
CA VAL A 174 -11.29 -3.76 0.58
C VAL A 174 -12.28 -4.85 0.18
N ARG A 175 -13.07 -5.38 1.10
CA ARG A 175 -14.24 -6.24 0.82
C ARG A 175 -15.37 -5.81 1.74
N ILE A 176 -16.55 -5.67 1.17
CA ILE A 176 -17.72 -5.24 1.91
C ILE A 176 -18.87 -6.20 1.58
N ASP A 177 -19.27 -6.97 2.58
CA ASP A 177 -20.41 -7.86 2.50
C ASP A 177 -21.52 -7.29 3.37
N CYS A 178 -22.67 -7.00 2.75
CA CYS A 178 -23.80 -6.49 3.52
C CYS A 178 -25.17 -6.92 2.98
N VAL A 179 -26.18 -6.92 3.85
CA VAL A 179 -27.58 -7.14 3.44
C VAL A 179 -28.20 -5.83 2.94
N THR A 180 -27.92 -4.73 3.64
CA THR A 180 -28.33 -3.39 3.24
C THR A 180 -27.18 -2.39 3.37
N CYS A 181 -27.06 -1.51 2.38
CA CYS A 181 -26.08 -0.43 2.33
C CYS A 181 -26.80 0.91 2.16
N ASN A 182 -26.63 1.82 3.13
CA ASN A 182 -27.33 3.12 3.19
C ASN A 182 -28.86 3.00 2.99
N GLY A 183 -29.46 1.93 3.52
CA GLY A 183 -30.88 1.64 3.42
C GLY A 183 -31.33 0.98 2.10
N ALA A 184 -30.43 0.79 1.13
CA ALA A 184 -30.70 0.03 -0.09
C ALA A 184 -30.32 -1.44 0.09
N THR A 185 -31.13 -2.36 -0.42
CA THR A 185 -30.80 -3.81 -0.42
C THR A 185 -29.60 -4.07 -1.32
N TRP A 186 -28.73 -4.98 -0.89
CA TRP A 186 -27.59 -5.45 -1.69
C TRP A 186 -28.02 -5.96 -3.08
N GLY A 187 -27.13 -5.80 -4.07
CA GLY A 187 -27.40 -6.15 -5.47
C GLY A 187 -28.33 -5.19 -6.21
N THR A 188 -28.70 -4.05 -5.58
CA THR A 188 -29.39 -2.95 -6.28
C THR A 188 -28.37 -1.92 -6.75
N ALA A 189 -28.65 -1.25 -7.87
CA ALA A 189 -27.79 -0.20 -8.40
C ALA A 189 -27.50 0.93 -7.40
N SER A 190 -28.45 1.20 -6.48
CA SER A 190 -28.24 2.19 -5.41
C SER A 190 -27.27 1.71 -4.34
N ALA A 191 -27.28 0.42 -4.00
CA ALA A 191 -26.30 -0.15 -3.08
C ALA A 191 -24.91 -0.24 -3.72
N GLU A 192 -24.82 -0.66 -4.99
CA GLU A 192 -23.56 -0.72 -5.74
C GLU A 192 -22.90 0.66 -5.85
N ALA A 193 -23.63 1.68 -6.32
CA ALA A 193 -23.11 3.04 -6.40
C ALA A 193 -22.71 3.63 -5.04
N ALA A 194 -23.32 3.16 -3.95
CA ALA A 194 -22.93 3.55 -2.61
C ALA A 194 -21.61 2.88 -2.22
N LEU A 195 -21.48 1.57 -2.41
CA LEU A 195 -20.27 0.80 -2.12
C LEU A 195 -19.05 1.34 -2.87
N ASP A 196 -19.20 1.65 -4.16
CA ASP A 196 -18.14 2.24 -5.00
C ASP A 196 -17.68 3.61 -4.49
N ALA A 197 -18.58 4.40 -3.90
CA ALA A 197 -18.29 5.74 -3.40
C ALA A 197 -17.75 5.75 -1.96
N MET A 198 -17.81 4.62 -1.24
CA MET A 198 -17.49 4.56 0.20
C MET A 198 -16.05 4.17 0.47
N ALA A 199 -15.36 3.56 -0.48
CA ALA A 199 -14.05 2.97 -0.26
C ALA A 199 -13.02 3.39 -1.31
N GLU A 200 -11.79 3.60 -0.88
CA GLU A 200 -10.61 3.73 -1.74
C GLU A 200 -9.53 2.72 -1.29
N PRO A 201 -9.03 1.84 -2.16
CA PRO A 201 -9.54 1.54 -3.49
C PRO A 201 -10.96 0.96 -3.45
N ASP A 202 -11.62 0.93 -4.62
CA ASP A 202 -12.88 0.23 -4.84
C ASP A 202 -12.83 -1.19 -4.20
N PRO A 203 -13.87 -1.61 -3.45
CA PRO A 203 -13.91 -2.94 -2.84
C PRO A 203 -13.65 -4.08 -3.83
N GLY A 204 -13.97 -3.96 -5.12
CA GLY A 204 -13.61 -4.96 -6.15
C GLY A 204 -14.25 -6.36 -5.99
N TYR A 205 -14.78 -6.70 -4.80
CA TYR A 205 -15.58 -7.88 -4.47
C TYR A 205 -16.55 -7.57 -3.31
N THR A 206 -17.83 -7.92 -3.49
CA THR A 206 -18.88 -7.80 -2.47
C THR A 206 -19.82 -9.00 -2.58
N GLU A 207 -20.29 -9.55 -1.46
CA GLU A 207 -21.33 -10.57 -1.43
C GLU A 207 -22.40 -10.33 -0.35
N GLN A 208 -23.55 -10.99 -0.48
CA GLN A 208 -24.54 -11.01 0.59
C GLN A 208 -24.03 -11.93 1.72
N PRO A 209 -24.00 -11.48 2.99
CA PRO A 209 -23.65 -12.35 4.11
C PRO A 209 -24.64 -13.51 4.24
N GLU A 210 -24.13 -14.72 4.50
CA GLU A 210 -24.95 -15.91 4.85
C GLU A 210 -25.55 -15.83 6.26
#